data_AF-A0A3D0XA35-F1
#
_entry.id   AF-A0A3D0XA35-F1
#
_cell.length_a   1.000
_cell.length_b   1.000
_cell.length_c   1.000
_cell.angle_alpha   90.00
_cell.angle_beta   90.00
_cell.angle_gamma   90.00
#
_symmetry.space_group_name_H-M   'P 1'
#
loop_
_entity.id
_entity.type
_entity.pdbx_description
1 polymer ?
#
loop_
_entity_poly.entity_id
_entity_poly.type
_entity_poly.pdbx_seq_one_letter_code
_entity_poly.pdbx_strand_id
1 'polypeptide(L)'
;MYLEFHRGTYTSVGKVKRYNRKTEFMLHNAEVLSVLNVLKANGTYDTERINKVWKTVLLNQFHDVIPGSSIHAVYDDVFEMYEKAQKSIKTVTDSAIDAIAQNIKGENKTVVFNPNGFKVTDV
;
A
#
# COMPACT_ATOMS: atom_id res chain seq x y z
N MET A 1 10.49 -13.87 -20.98
CA MET A 1 9.88 -15.07 -21.61
C MET A 1 8.36 -14.91 -21.58
N TYR A 2 7.65 -15.28 -22.64
CA TYR A 2 6.18 -15.32 -22.69
C TYR A 2 5.71 -16.77 -22.53
N LEU A 3 4.77 -17.02 -21.61
CA LEU A 3 4.17 -18.35 -21.42
C LEU A 3 2.78 -18.37 -22.07
N GLU A 4 2.56 -19.31 -22.98
CA GLU A 4 1.33 -19.36 -23.80
C GLU A 4 0.14 -20.00 -23.08
N PHE A 5 0.38 -20.67 -21.95
CA PHE A 5 -0.63 -21.31 -21.12
C PHE A 5 -1.15 -20.38 -20.00
N HIS A 6 -2.27 -20.74 -19.37
CA HIS A 6 -2.83 -20.06 -18.19
C HIS A 6 -3.19 -18.56 -18.37
N ARG A 7 -3.47 -18.11 -19.60
CA ARG A 7 -3.81 -16.70 -19.89
C ARG A 7 -5.02 -16.17 -19.11
N GLY A 8 -5.97 -17.03 -18.74
CA GLY A 8 -7.13 -16.66 -17.91
C GLY A 8 -6.76 -16.16 -16.51
N THR A 9 -5.53 -16.43 -16.05
CA THR A 9 -5.05 -15.98 -14.74
C THR A 9 -4.89 -14.45 -14.65
N TYR A 10 -4.79 -13.75 -15.77
CA TYR A 10 -4.75 -12.28 -15.76
C TYR A 10 -6.08 -11.66 -15.36
N THR A 11 -7.19 -12.37 -15.56
CA THR A 11 -8.56 -11.86 -15.29
C THR A 11 -9.27 -12.59 -14.16
N SER A 12 -8.89 -13.83 -13.84
CA SER A 12 -9.50 -14.61 -12.75
C SER A 12 -9.42 -13.88 -11.41
N VAL A 13 -10.48 -13.94 -10.60
CA VAL A 13 -10.58 -13.31 -9.28
C VAL A 13 -10.05 -11.86 -9.26
N GLY A 14 -10.64 -10.96 -10.05
CA GLY A 14 -10.16 -9.57 -10.17
C GLY A 14 -10.02 -8.81 -8.83
N LYS A 15 -10.79 -9.20 -7.81
CA LYS A 15 -10.72 -8.60 -6.46
C LYS A 15 -9.32 -8.75 -5.83
N VAL A 16 -8.66 -9.92 -5.96
CA VAL A 16 -7.33 -10.12 -5.35
C VAL A 16 -6.27 -9.22 -5.98
N LYS A 17 -6.30 -9.09 -7.31
CA LYS A 17 -5.40 -8.22 -8.09
C LYS A 17 -5.61 -6.75 -7.70
N ARG A 18 -6.87 -6.32 -7.51
CA ARG A 18 -7.20 -4.97 -7.03
C ARG A 18 -6.65 -4.72 -5.64
N TYR A 19 -6.83 -5.64 -4.69
CA TYR A 19 -6.26 -5.51 -3.35
C TYR A 19 -4.74 -5.45 -3.38
N ASN A 20 -4.08 -6.34 -4.14
CA ASN A 20 -2.63 -6.34 -4.28
C ASN A 20 -2.13 -4.96 -4.76
N ARG A 21 -2.66 -4.49 -5.90
CA ARG A 21 -2.20 -3.23 -6.50
C ARG A 21 -2.44 -2.02 -5.60
N LYS A 22 -3.61 -1.94 -4.97
CA LYS A 22 -3.90 -0.85 -4.03
C LYS A 22 -2.95 -0.87 -2.82
N THR A 23 -2.68 -2.05 -2.28
CA THR A 23 -1.83 -2.18 -1.09
C THR A 23 -0.36 -1.88 -1.42
N GLU A 24 0.13 -2.27 -2.60
CA GLU A 24 1.46 -1.83 -3.11
C GLU A 24 1.59 -0.30 -3.13
N PHE A 25 0.60 0.41 -3.68
CA PHE A 25 0.61 1.87 -3.69
C PHE A 25 0.53 2.47 -2.29
N MET A 26 -0.31 1.90 -1.41
CA MET A 26 -0.40 2.37 -0.03
C MET A 26 0.91 2.19 0.72
N LEU A 27 1.59 1.06 0.55
CA LEU A 27 2.93 0.81 1.11
C LEU A 27 3.95 1.81 0.59
N HIS A 28 4.02 1.99 -0.73
CA HIS A 28 4.94 2.95 -1.34
C HIS A 28 4.74 4.36 -0.76
N ASN A 29 3.50 4.84 -0.73
CA ASN A 29 3.18 6.16 -0.20
C ASN A 29 3.50 6.26 1.29
N ALA A 30 3.21 5.22 2.07
CA ALA A 30 3.53 5.18 3.49
C ALA A 30 5.04 5.26 3.73
N GLU A 31 5.86 4.50 3.00
CA GLU A 31 7.31 4.54 3.14
C GLU A 31 7.87 5.92 2.79
N VAL A 32 7.45 6.51 1.66
CA VAL A 32 7.87 7.86 1.25
C VAL A 32 7.52 8.89 2.32
N LEU A 33 6.28 8.88 2.81
CA LEU A 33 5.82 9.83 3.83
C LEU A 33 6.48 9.59 5.18
N SER A 34 6.72 8.34 5.58
CA SER A 34 7.46 8.03 6.81
C SER A 34 8.90 8.53 6.75
N VAL A 35 9.59 8.37 5.61
CA VAL A 35 10.95 8.92 5.43
C VAL A 35 10.91 10.46 5.48
N LEU A 36 9.95 11.11 4.82
CA LEU A 36 9.80 12.56 4.89
C LEU A 36 9.53 13.04 6.32
N ASN A 37 8.69 12.33 7.08
CA ASN A 37 8.39 12.64 8.47
C ASN A 37 9.65 12.57 9.34
N VAL A 38 10.48 11.53 9.18
CA VAL A 38 11.79 11.43 9.86
C VAL A 38 12.69 12.63 9.53
N LEU A 39 12.77 12.99 8.24
CA LEU A 39 13.69 14.03 7.77
C LEU A 39 13.23 15.46 8.07
N LYS A 40 11.93 15.70 8.21
CA LYS A 40 11.34 17.06 8.24
C LYS A 40 10.49 17.39 9.46
N ALA A 41 10.06 16.38 10.22
CA ALA A 41 9.12 16.56 11.34
C ALA A 41 9.52 15.76 12.59
N ASN A 42 10.78 15.30 12.67
CA ASN A 42 11.34 14.52 13.79
C ASN A 42 10.52 13.26 14.14
N GLY A 43 9.81 12.71 13.16
CA GLY A 43 9.07 11.47 13.33
C GLY A 43 9.98 10.23 13.36
N THR A 44 9.37 9.06 13.51
CA THR A 44 10.04 7.76 13.43
C THR A 44 9.51 6.93 12.27
N TYR A 45 10.35 6.01 11.78
CA TYR A 45 9.96 5.04 10.76
C TYR A 45 9.47 3.76 11.44
N ASP A 46 8.18 3.40 11.25
CA ASP A 46 7.58 2.19 11.83
C ASP A 46 7.97 0.94 11.04
N THR A 47 9.25 0.56 11.17
CA THR A 47 9.85 -0.58 10.46
C THR A 47 9.06 -1.86 10.66
N GLU A 48 8.58 -2.12 11.89
CA GLU A 48 7.89 -3.35 12.23
C GLU A 48 6.58 -3.47 11.47
N ARG A 49 5.74 -2.43 11.52
CA ARG A 49 4.42 -2.45 10.89
C ARG A 49 4.52 -2.46 9.38
N ILE A 50 5.41 -1.66 8.80
CA ILE A 50 5.65 -1.62 7.35
C ILE A 50 6.12 -3.00 6.86
N ASN A 51 7.11 -3.60 7.52
CA ASN A 51 7.60 -4.94 7.16
C ASN A 51 6.53 -6.02 7.26
N LYS A 52 5.68 -5.97 8.30
CA LYS A 52 4.58 -6.92 8.46
C LYS A 52 3.58 -6.84 7.30
N VAL A 53 3.27 -5.63 6.85
CA VAL A 53 2.37 -5.41 5.71
C VAL A 53 3.03 -5.85 4.40
N TRP A 54 4.33 -5.58 4.19
CA TRP A 54 5.07 -6.12 3.04
C TRP A 54 5.04 -7.65 2.99
N LYS A 55 5.29 -8.32 4.12
CA LYS A 55 5.19 -9.79 4.21
C LYS A 55 3.80 -10.30 3.84
N THR A 56 2.74 -9.57 4.22
CA THR A 56 1.36 -9.91 3.84
C THR A 56 1.14 -9.78 2.34
N VAL A 57 1.62 -8.70 1.72
CA VAL A 57 1.54 -8.49 0.27
C VAL A 57 2.28 -9.59 -0.48
N LEU A 58 3.54 -9.84 -0.13
CA LEU A 58 4.39 -10.84 -0.79
C LEU A 58 3.85 -12.27 -0.64
N LEU A 59 3.30 -12.61 0.53
CA LEU A 59 2.61 -13.89 0.74
C LEU A 59 1.44 -14.07 -0.24
N ASN A 60 0.64 -13.02 -0.42
CA ASN A 60 -0.52 -13.05 -1.32
C ASN A 60 -0.15 -12.88 -2.80
N GLN A 61 1.13 -12.62 -3.11
CA GLN A 61 1.69 -12.65 -4.47
C GLN A 61 2.15 -14.05 -4.91
N PHE A 62 1.89 -15.07 -4.09
CA PHE A 62 2.16 -16.46 -4.46
C PHE A 62 1.48 -16.83 -5.79
N HIS A 63 2.13 -17.68 -6.58
CA HIS A 63 1.77 -17.97 -7.97
C HIS A 63 0.43 -18.69 -8.15
N ASP A 64 -0.20 -19.18 -7.08
CA ASP A 64 -1.58 -19.68 -7.13
C ASP A 64 -2.60 -18.73 -6.49
N VAL A 65 -2.14 -17.74 -5.73
CA VAL A 65 -3.01 -16.77 -5.05
C VAL A 65 -3.29 -15.60 -5.98
N ILE A 66 -2.27 -14.80 -6.34
CA ILE A 66 -2.44 -13.61 -7.19
C ILE A 66 -3.00 -13.94 -8.59
N PRO A 67 -2.65 -15.09 -9.22
CA PRO A 67 -3.18 -15.43 -10.54
C PRO A 67 -4.64 -15.88 -10.48
N GLY A 68 -5.21 -16.17 -9.31
CA GLY A 68 -6.63 -16.52 -9.21
C GLY A 68 -6.90 -18.02 -9.47
N SER A 69 -5.97 -18.92 -9.11
CA SER A 69 -6.04 -20.37 -9.35
C SER A 69 -6.21 -21.23 -8.08
N SER A 70 -6.36 -20.61 -6.91
CA SER A 70 -6.63 -21.30 -5.64
C SER A 70 -8.11 -21.61 -5.43
N ILE A 71 -8.43 -22.38 -4.38
CA ILE A 71 -9.82 -22.61 -3.96
C ILE A 71 -10.44 -21.38 -3.29
N HIS A 72 -11.77 -21.33 -3.22
CA HIS A 72 -12.52 -20.19 -2.67
C HIS A 72 -12.08 -19.78 -1.25
N ALA A 73 -11.90 -20.75 -0.35
CA ALA A 73 -11.52 -20.49 1.04
C ALA A 73 -10.20 -19.71 1.19
N VAL A 74 -9.24 -19.91 0.27
CA VAL A 74 -8.00 -19.12 0.25
C VAL A 74 -8.28 -17.64 0.00
N TYR A 75 -9.26 -17.32 -0.83
CA TYR A 75 -9.59 -15.92 -1.13
C TYR A 75 -10.30 -15.21 0.02
N ASP A 76 -11.10 -15.93 0.81
CA ASP A 76 -11.72 -15.37 2.01
C ASP A 76 -10.64 -14.90 3.00
N ASP A 77 -9.64 -15.75 3.27
CA ASP A 77 -8.49 -15.41 4.11
C ASP A 77 -7.68 -14.25 3.53
N VAL A 78 -7.37 -14.30 2.23
CA VAL A 78 -6.59 -13.26 1.54
C VAL A 78 -7.27 -11.89 1.64
N PHE A 79 -8.59 -11.82 1.50
CA PHE A 79 -9.31 -10.55 1.60
C PHE A 79 -9.28 -10.00 3.02
N GLU A 80 -9.47 -10.84 4.05
CA GLU A 80 -9.34 -10.41 5.44
C GLU A 80 -7.92 -9.91 5.76
N MET A 81 -6.90 -10.63 5.27
CA MET A 81 -5.49 -10.24 5.41
C MET A 81 -5.21 -8.89 4.77
N TYR A 82 -5.68 -8.64 3.55
CA TYR A 82 -5.52 -7.35 2.89
C TYR A 82 -6.26 -6.22 3.61
N GLU A 83 -7.46 -6.45 4.11
CA GLU A 83 -8.21 -5.43 4.86
C GLU A 83 -7.49 -5.02 6.15
N LYS A 84 -6.94 -5.99 6.89
CA LYS A 84 -6.10 -5.72 8.08
C LYS A 84 -4.83 -4.97 7.71
N ALA A 85 -4.14 -5.39 6.65
CA ALA A 85 -2.95 -4.74 6.14
C ALA A 85 -3.20 -3.29 5.71
N GLN A 86 -4.27 -3.04 4.95
CA GLN A 86 -4.63 -1.70 4.47
C GLN A 86 -5.00 -0.76 5.62
N LYS A 87 -5.75 -1.23 6.63
CA LYS A 87 -6.03 -0.44 7.84
C LYS A 87 -4.73 -0.09 8.58
N SER A 88 -3.86 -1.07 8.76
CA SER A 88 -2.59 -0.90 9.48
C SER A 88 -1.67 0.12 8.80
N ILE A 89 -1.50 0.02 7.47
CA ILE A 89 -0.64 0.94 6.72
C ILE A 89 -1.26 2.33 6.60
N LYS A 90 -2.59 2.43 6.49
CA LYS A 90 -3.27 3.73 6.51
C LYS A 90 -2.96 4.51 7.79
N THR A 91 -2.95 3.86 8.95
CA THR A 91 -2.57 4.52 10.20
C THR A 91 -1.13 5.06 10.17
N VAL A 92 -0.19 4.35 9.54
CA VAL A 92 1.19 4.84 9.38
C VAL A 92 1.21 6.07 8.49
N THR A 93 0.51 6.01 7.36
CA THR A 93 0.41 7.11 6.40
C THR A 93 -0.21 8.36 7.03
N ASP A 94 -1.35 8.21 7.70
CA ASP A 94 -2.05 9.32 8.35
C ASP A 94 -1.17 9.98 9.42
N SER A 95 -0.52 9.18 10.27
CA SER A 95 0.37 9.70 11.33
C SER A 95 1.56 10.48 10.75
N ALA A 96 2.13 10.01 9.65
CA ALA A 96 3.22 10.72 8.97
C ALA A 96 2.73 12.04 8.34
N ILE A 97 1.56 12.03 7.69
CA ILE A 97 0.93 13.23 7.12
C ILE A 97 0.66 14.26 8.20
N ASP A 98 0.07 13.86 9.33
CA ASP A 98 -0.28 14.77 10.42
C ASP A 98 0.97 15.43 11.02
N ALA A 99 2.02 14.65 11.26
CA ALA A 99 3.28 15.16 11.78
C ALA A 99 3.93 16.17 10.82
N ILE A 100 3.94 15.89 9.52
CA ILE A 100 4.47 16.82 8.50
C ILE A 100 3.59 18.07 8.44
N ALA A 101 2.27 17.91 8.40
CA ALA A 101 1.33 19.02 8.27
C ALA A 101 1.44 20.00 9.46
N GLN A 102 1.61 19.51 10.69
CA GLN A 102 1.81 20.34 11.88
C GLN A 102 3.04 21.25 11.78
N ASN A 103 4.09 20.81 11.07
CA ASN A 103 5.33 21.57 10.89
C ASN A 103 5.27 22.62 9.76
N ILE A 104 4.19 22.67 8.98
CA ILE A 104 3.99 23.68 7.93
C ILE A 104 3.39 24.97 8.53
N LYS A 105 3.88 26.15 8.18
CA LYS A 105 3.31 27.42 8.69
C LYS A 105 2.03 27.81 7.94
N GLY A 106 1.07 28.44 8.63
CA GLY A 106 -0.15 29.01 8.05
C GLY A 106 -1.41 28.73 8.89
N GLU A 107 -2.36 29.67 8.87
CA GLU A 107 -3.69 29.53 9.49
C GLU A 107 -4.68 28.90 8.48
N ASN A 108 -5.64 28.10 8.96
CA ASN A 108 -6.70 27.47 8.13
C ASN A 108 -6.18 26.82 6.82
N LYS A 109 -5.10 26.04 6.93
CA LYS A 109 -4.40 25.45 5.77
C LYS A 109 -4.95 24.08 5.37
N THR A 110 -4.89 23.80 4.07
CA THR A 110 -5.01 22.45 3.50
C THR A 110 -3.66 22.05 2.92
N VAL A 111 -3.20 20.84 3.21
CA VAL A 111 -1.92 20.32 2.71
C VAL A 111 -2.19 19.16 1.77
N VAL A 112 -1.65 19.24 0.55
CA VAL A 112 -1.76 18.20 -0.47
C VAL A 112 -0.37 17.66 -0.75
N PHE A 113 -0.22 16.33 -0.69
CA PHE A 113 1.05 15.65 -0.95
C PHE A 113 0.98 14.89 -2.26
N ASN A 114 1.97 15.12 -3.12
CA ASN A 114 2.23 14.28 -4.29
C ASN A 114 3.36 13.29 -3.94
N PRO A 115 3.06 12.00 -3.73
CA PRO A 115 4.08 11.00 -3.40
C PRO A 115 4.84 10.49 -4.62
N ASN A 116 4.46 10.89 -5.84
CA ASN A 116 5.11 10.43 -7.07
C ASN A 116 6.46 11.13 -7.29
N GLY A 117 7.39 10.44 -7.95
CA GLY A 117 8.68 11.01 -8.37
C GLY A 117 8.62 12.01 -9.53
N PHE A 118 7.42 12.41 -9.96
CA PHE A 118 7.20 13.34 -11.06
C PHE A 118 6.12 14.36 -10.71
N LYS A 119 6.16 15.50 -11.40
CA LYS A 119 5.17 16.58 -11.22
C LYS A 119 3.79 16.08 -11.64
N VAL A 120 2.80 16.30 -10.77
CA VAL A 120 1.38 16.07 -11.06
C VAL A 120 0.70 17.42 -11.21
N THR A 121 -0.15 17.57 -12.22
CA THR A 121 -0.85 18.82 -12.56
C THR A 121 -2.28 18.91 -12.02
N ASP A 122 -2.80 17.80 -11.51
CA ASP A 122 -4.18 17.62 -11.08
C ASP A 122 -4.22 16.97 -9.68
N VAL A 123 -5.38 17.00 -9.02
CA VAL A 123 -5.61 16.39 -7.70
C VAL A 123 -6.64 15.29 -7.80
#